data_AF-A0A5C4LDD7-F1
#
_entry.id   AF-A0A5C4LDD7-F1
#
_cell.length_a   1.000
_cell.length_b   1.000
_cell.length_c   1.000
_cell.angle_alpha   90.00
_cell.angle_beta   90.00
_cell.angle_gamma   90.00
#
_symmetry.space_group_name_H-M   'P 1'
#
loop_
_entity.id
_entity.type
_entity.pdbx_description
1 polymer ?
#
loop_
_entity_poly.entity_id
_entity_poly.type
_entity_poly.pdbx_seq_one_letter_code
_entity_poly.pdbx_strand_id
1 'polypeptide(L)' 'MSEDTEKHRALLSVLKDARGKGDGSFEQAVVDAFEHVFAHLGRLNDHVALGGPDGGDPHLKPGESPTLR' A
#
# COMPACT_ATOMS: atom_id res chain seq x y z
N MET A 1 3.77 -2.88 7.31
CA MET A 1 3.24 -1.51 7.15
C MET A 1 4.28 -0.41 7.40
N SER A 2 5.15 -0.49 8.42
CA SER A 2 6.20 0.53 8.65
C SER A 2 7.25 0.62 7.52
N GLU A 3 7.71 -0.52 7.00
CA GLU A 3 8.69 -0.57 5.88
C GLU A 3 8.17 0.05 4.58
N ASP A 4 6.86 -0.08 4.34
CA ASP A 4 6.22 0.44 3.13
C ASP A 4 6.13 1.98 3.17
N THR A 5 5.93 2.55 4.36
CA THR A 5 5.96 4.00 4.56
C THR A 5 7.36 4.59 4.38
N GLU A 6 8.39 3.87 4.80
CA GLU A 6 9.79 4.27 4.58
C GLU A 6 10.15 4.23 3.08
N LYS A 7 9.71 3.19 2.38
CA LYS A 7 9.91 3.05 0.93
C LYS A 7 9.20 4.14 0.14
N HIS A 8 7.98 4.54 0.54
CA HIS A 8 7.30 5.70 -0.03
C HIS A 8 8.07 7.01 0.16
N ARG A 9 8.66 7.24 1.35
CA ARG A 9 9.49 8.43 1.59
C ARG A 9 10.75 8.43 0.71
N ALA A 10 11.39 7.28 0.54
CA ALA A 10 12.57 7.14 -0.32
C ALA A 10 12.21 7.46 -1.78
N LEU A 11 11.14 6.87 -2.32
CA LEU A 11 10.66 7.14 -3.69
C LEU A 11 10.33 8.63 -3.89
N LEU A 12 9.68 9.27 -2.92
CA LEU A 12 9.40 10.71 -2.97
C LEU A 12 10.67 11.56 -2.95
N SER A 13 11.72 11.15 -2.22
CA SER A 13 13.01 11.84 -2.25
C SER A 13 13.64 11.76 -3.63
N VAL A 14 13.70 10.57 -4.22
CA VAL A 14 14.28 10.35 -5.56
C VAL A 14 13.55 11.18 -6.62
N LEU A 15 12.22 11.23 -6.58
CA LEU A 15 11.42 12.07 -7.49
C LEU A 15 11.75 13.56 -7.36
N LYS A 16 11.96 14.06 -6.14
CA LYS A 16 12.34 15.46 -5.90
C LYS A 16 13.75 15.74 -6.41
N ASP A 17 14.68 14.82 -6.17
CA ASP A 17 16.07 14.96 -6.58
C ASP A 17 16.25 14.85 -8.11
N ALA A 18 15.37 14.13 -8.79
CA ALA A 18 15.40 13.96 -10.24
C ALA A 18 14.69 15.10 -11.00
N ARG A 19 13.83 15.86 -10.33
CA ARG A 19 13.00 16.90 -10.96
C ARG A 19 13.85 17.96 -11.66
N GLY A 20 13.63 18.13 -12.97
CA GLY A 20 14.25 19.19 -13.76
C GLY A 20 15.69 18.92 -14.21
N LYS A 21 16.24 17.72 -13.97
CA LYS A 21 17.57 17.34 -14.44
C LYS A 21 17.66 17.15 -15.96
N GLY A 22 16.56 16.76 -16.62
CA GLY A 22 16.49 16.60 -18.09
C GLY A 22 17.35 15.47 -18.63
N ASP A 23 17.77 14.55 -17.77
CA ASP A 23 18.67 13.42 -18.06
C ASP A 23 17.94 12.06 -18.08
N GLY A 24 16.60 12.05 -18.03
CA GLY A 24 15.79 10.84 -17.97
C GLY A 24 15.62 10.25 -16.57
N SER A 25 16.32 10.79 -15.56
CA SER A 25 16.26 10.27 -14.19
C SER A 25 14.88 10.45 -13.55
N PHE A 26 14.13 11.47 -13.96
CA PHE A 26 12.79 11.74 -13.45
C PHE A 26 11.79 10.70 -13.97
N GLU A 27 11.84 10.43 -15.26
CA GLU A 27 11.00 9.43 -15.93
C GLU A 27 11.24 8.04 -15.32
N GLN A 28 12.50 7.67 -15.09
CA GLN A 28 12.83 6.40 -14.40
C GLN A 28 12.29 6.37 -12.97
N ALA A 29 12.50 7.44 -12.19
CA ALA A 29 12.01 7.52 -10.81
C ALA A 29 10.48 7.43 -10.72
N VAL A 30 9.76 7.95 -11.72
CA VAL A 30 8.30 7.84 -11.82
C VAL A 30 7.87 6.39 -12.08
N VAL A 31 8.54 5.69 -13.01
CA VAL A 31 8.26 4.28 -13.29
C VAL A 31 8.47 3.44 -12.03
N ASP A 32 9.62 3.57 -11.37
CA ASP A 32 9.95 2.83 -10.15
C ASP A 32 8.93 3.07 -9.02
N ALA A 33 8.46 4.32 -8.89
CA ALA A 33 7.43 4.68 -7.92
C ALA A 33 6.09 3.99 -8.22
N PHE A 34 5.65 3.99 -9.48
CA PHE A 34 4.39 3.34 -9.87
C PHE A 34 4.47 1.82 -9.76
N GLU A 35 5.59 1.19 -10.14
CA GLU A 35 5.80 -0.24 -9.94
C GLU A 35 5.64 -0.62 -8.46
N HIS A 36 6.21 0.17 -7.55
CA HIS A 36 6.07 -0.06 -6.12
C HIS A 36 4.61 0.06 -5.65
N VAL A 37 3.89 1.09 -6.11
CA VAL A 37 2.46 1.29 -5.78
C VAL A 37 1.62 0.12 -6.28
N PHE A 38 1.79 -0.31 -7.53
CA PHE A 38 1.03 -1.43 -8.07
C PHE A 38 1.35 -2.74 -7.36
N ALA A 39 2.62 -2.98 -7.02
CA ALA A 39 3.00 -4.14 -6.22
C ALA A 39 2.39 -4.09 -4.81
N HIS A 40 2.29 -2.91 -4.20
CA HIS A 40 1.64 -2.73 -2.91
C HIS A 40 0.13 -2.98 -2.98
N LEU A 41 -0.55 -2.43 -3.99
CA LEU A 41 -1.98 -2.65 -4.22
C LEU A 41 -2.29 -4.13 -4.53
N GLY A 42 -1.43 -4.80 -5.28
CA GLY A 42 -1.53 -6.24 -5.54
C GLY A 42 -1.48 -7.04 -4.24
N ARG A 43 -0.49 -6.79 -3.37
CA ARG A 43 -0.42 -7.42 -2.05
C ARG A 43 -1.64 -7.13 -1.18
N LEU A 44 -2.17 -5.90 -1.21
CA LEU A 44 -3.36 -5.54 -0.46
C LEU A 44 -4.59 -6.33 -0.96
N ASN A 45 -4.75 -6.43 -2.28
CA ASN A 45 -5.83 -7.19 -2.89
C ASN A 45 -5.70 -8.71 -2.64
N ASP A 46 -4.49 -9.24 -2.67
CA ASP A 46 -4.22 -10.65 -2.34
C ASP A 46 -4.46 -10.93 -0.84
N HIS A 47 -4.16 -9.98 0.05
CA HIS A 47 -4.53 -10.06 1.46
C HIS A 47 -6.05 -10.02 1.67
N VAL A 48 -6.79 -9.23 0.88
CA VAL A 48 -8.26 -9.21 0.89
C VAL A 48 -8.84 -10.49 0.29
N ALA A 49 -8.18 -11.12 -0.69
CA ALA A 49 -8.61 -12.37 -1.31
C ALA A 49 -8.22 -13.64 -0.51
N LEU A 50 -7.15 -13.57 0.29
CA LEU A 50 -6.77 -14.60 1.28
C LEU A 50 -7.61 -14.52 2.57
N GLY A 51 -8.24 -13.37 2.82
CA GLY A 51 -9.45 -13.32 3.63
C GLY A 51 -10.59 -13.90 2.81
N GLY A 52 -11.09 -15.08 3.16
CA GLY A 52 -12.32 -15.61 2.55
C GLY A 52 -13.52 -14.65 2.71
N PRO A 53 -14.75 -15.05 2.35
CA PRO A 53 -15.98 -14.24 2.43
C PRO A 53 -16.41 -13.78 3.85
N ASP A 54 -15.46 -13.69 4.78
CA ASP A 54 -15.56 -13.21 6.15
C ASP A 54 -14.75 -11.90 6.34
N GLY A 55 -14.59 -11.13 5.25
CA GLY A 55 -13.95 -9.81 5.23
C GLY A 55 -14.81 -8.69 5.86
N GLY A 56 -15.55 -8.99 6.93
CA GLY A 56 -16.35 -8.00 7.65
C GLY A 56 -17.51 -8.58 8.45
N ASP A 57 -17.20 -9.19 9.59
CA ASP A 57 -17.87 -8.88 10.86
C ASP A 57 -16.91 -9.33 11.98
N PRO A 58 -16.59 -8.53 13.00
CA PRO A 58 -15.84 -9.04 14.14
C PRO A 58 -16.69 -10.15 14.77
N HIS A 59 -16.34 -11.42 14.54
CA HIS A 59 -17.00 -12.56 15.15
C HIS A 59 -17.14 -12.31 16.65
N LEU A 60 -18.36 -11.97 17.09
CA LEU A 60 -18.70 -11.90 18.49
C LEU A 60 -18.38 -13.27 19.08
N LYS A 61 -17.51 -13.29 20.10
CA LYS A 61 -17.18 -14.54 20.79
C LYS A 61 -18.48 -15.19 21.29
N PRO A 62 -18.59 -16.52 21.34
CA PRO A 62 -19.82 -17.19 21.75
C PRO A 62 -20.26 -16.70 23.14
N GLY A 63 -21.32 -15.88 23.18
CA GLY A 63 -21.85 -15.27 24.41
C GLY A 63 -21.86 -13.74 24.44
N GLU A 64 -21.31 -13.05 23.45
CA GLU A 64 -21.32 -11.58 23.42
C GLU A 64 -22.61 -11.06 22.76
N SER A 65 -23.37 -10.26 23.52
CA SER A 65 -24.64 -9.69 23.04
C SER A 65 -24.37 -8.51 22.12
N PRO A 66 -25.10 -8.38 20.99
CA PRO A 66 -24.89 -7.32 20.02
C PRO A 66 -25.52 -6.03 20.54
N THR A 67 -24.87 -5.39 21.51
CA THR A 67 -25.22 -4.01 21.88
C THR A 67 -24.47 -3.07 20.96
N LEU A 68 -25.20 -2.59 19.94
CA LEU A 68 -24.99 -1.39 19.14
C LEU A 68 -23.57 -0.82 19.11
N ARG A 69 -22.90 -0.93 17.95
CA ARG A 69 -22.50 0.22 17.13
C ARG A 69 -21.93 -0.19 15.79
#